data_AF-A0A7S1EWN8-F1
#
_entry.id   AF-A0A7S1EWN8-F1
#
_cell.length_a   1.000
_cell.length_b   1.000
_cell.length_c   1.000
_cell.angle_alpha   90.00
_cell.angle_beta   90.00
_cell.angle_gamma   90.00
#
_symmetry.space_group_name_H-M   'P 1'
#
loop_
_entity.id
_entity.type
_entity.pdbx_description
1 polymer ?
#
loop_
_entity_poly.entity_id
_entity_poly.type
_entity_poly.pdbx_seq_one_letter_code
_entity_poly.pdbx_strand_id
1 'polypeptide(L)'
;DFLTASFLLTQKDVYLTRDKFCQLCCAMTDGEEHIELPTPAIMKPREMWTGKQAFSVLLRPNRHCKVFVNLEIPEKNYTKKGESMCKNDGWVIFRNSELISGNLGKKVLGGAKNGLFFRLIRDNSV
;
A
#
# COMPACT_ATOMS: atom_id res chain seq x y z
N ASP A 1 2.04 6.56 16.12
CA ASP A 1 2.20 5.14 15.73
C ASP A 1 1.79 4.78 14.31
N PHE A 2 0.61 5.15 13.81
CA PHE A 2 0.17 4.73 12.46
C PHE A 2 1.21 4.97 11.35
N LEU A 3 1.80 6.17 11.27
CA LEU A 3 2.83 6.49 10.29
C LEU A 3 4.06 5.57 10.36
N THR A 4 4.52 5.27 11.58
CA THR A 4 5.68 4.40 11.79
C THR A 4 5.35 2.96 11.40
N ALA A 5 4.18 2.46 11.80
CA ALA A 5 3.71 1.12 11.45
C ALA A 5 3.55 0.97 9.93
N SER A 6 2.92 1.93 9.25
CA SER A 6 2.78 1.94 7.79
C SER A 6 4.12 1.96 7.07
N PHE A 7 5.07 2.77 7.57
CA PHE A 7 6.41 2.83 7.01
C PHE A 7 7.13 1.49 7.13
N LEU A 8 7.11 0.87 8.32
CA LEU A 8 7.73 -0.44 8.56
C LEU A 8 7.07 -1.54 7.74
N LEU A 9 5.74 -1.61 7.73
CA LEU A 9 4.99 -2.62 6.98
C LEU A 9 5.29 -2.56 5.47
N THR A 10 5.49 -1.36 4.92
CA THR A 10 5.71 -1.18 3.48
C THR A 10 7.17 -1.26 3.05
N GLN A 11 8.09 -1.71 3.92
CA GLN A 11 9.48 -1.99 3.54
C GLN A 11 9.58 -3.17 2.56
N LYS A 12 10.65 -3.21 1.75
CA LYS A 12 10.82 -4.20 0.67
C LYS A 12 11.07 -5.62 1.18
N ASP A 13 11.64 -5.73 2.37
CA ASP A 13 12.02 -6.96 3.06
C ASP A 13 10.90 -7.53 3.95
N VAL A 14 9.74 -6.87 3.99
CA VAL A 14 8.58 -7.36 4.75
C VAL A 14 7.74 -8.30 3.90
N TYR A 15 7.82 -9.58 4.26
CA TYR A 15 7.04 -10.66 3.69
C TYR A 15 6.17 -11.33 4.75
N LEU A 16 4.91 -11.54 4.42
CA LEU A 16 3.88 -12.12 5.26
C LEU A 16 3.45 -13.46 4.68
N THR A 17 3.39 -14.48 5.53
CA THR A 17 2.76 -15.76 5.19
C THR A 17 1.25 -15.58 5.10
N ARG A 18 0.56 -16.51 4.43
CA ARG A 18 -0.90 -16.44 4.20
C ARG A 18 -1.69 -16.17 5.50
N ASP A 19 -1.36 -16.87 6.58
CA ASP A 19 -1.98 -16.72 7.90
C ASP A 19 -1.83 -15.30 8.45
N LYS A 20 -0.61 -14.76 8.46
CA LYS A 20 -0.33 -13.39 8.92
C LYS A 20 -0.98 -12.33 8.05
N PHE A 21 -0.97 -12.53 6.73
CA PHE A 21 -1.60 -11.62 5.79
C PHE A 21 -3.11 -11.57 6.00
N CYS A 22 -3.77 -12.72 6.09
CA CYS A 22 -5.21 -12.78 6.38
C CYS A 22 -5.54 -12.16 7.74
N GLN A 23 -4.76 -12.45 8.79
CA GLN A 23 -4.97 -11.85 10.10
C GLN A 23 -4.86 -10.32 10.07
N LEU A 24 -3.87 -9.79 9.34
CA LEU A 24 -3.72 -8.35 9.13
C LEU A 24 -4.93 -7.77 8.38
N CYS A 25 -5.39 -8.42 7.32
CA CYS A 25 -6.57 -8.00 6.56
C CYS A 25 -7.85 -7.98 7.42
N CYS A 26 -8.08 -9.01 8.24
CA CYS A 26 -9.20 -9.04 9.18
C CYS A 26 -9.08 -7.91 10.21
N ALA A 27 -7.89 -7.67 10.76
CA ALA A 27 -7.67 -6.60 11.74
C ALA A 27 -7.89 -5.19 11.16
N MET A 28 -7.70 -5.00 9.85
CA MET A 28 -7.94 -3.71 9.19
C MET A 28 -9.41 -3.46 8.84
N THR A 29 -10.23 -4.50 8.79
CA THR A 29 -11.63 -4.46 8.30
C THR A 29 -12.64 -4.89 9.35
N ASP A 30 -12.18 -5.11 10.59
CA ASP A 30 -12.93 -5.74 11.68
C ASP A 30 -13.56 -7.09 11.31
N GLY A 31 -13.11 -7.73 10.23
CA GLY A 31 -13.62 -9.00 9.72
C GLY A 31 -14.95 -8.91 8.95
N GLU A 32 -15.47 -7.70 8.72
CA GLU A 32 -16.78 -7.49 8.09
C GLU A 32 -16.73 -7.42 6.56
N GLU A 33 -15.58 -7.01 6.00
CA GLU A 33 -15.43 -6.80 4.56
C GLU A 33 -15.05 -8.10 3.83
N HIS A 34 -15.66 -8.34 2.66
CA HIS A 34 -15.25 -9.43 1.80
C HIS A 34 -13.94 -9.08 1.08
N ILE A 35 -12.86 -9.80 1.42
CA ILE A 35 -11.53 -9.56 0.87
C ILE A 35 -11.20 -10.61 -0.20
N GLU A 36 -10.92 -10.14 -1.41
CA GLU A 36 -10.33 -10.95 -2.46
C GLU A 36 -8.81 -10.95 -2.31
N LEU A 37 -8.25 -12.07 -1.84
CA LEU A 37 -6.81 -12.18 -1.64
C LEU A 37 -6.08 -12.04 -2.99
N PRO A 38 -5.07 -11.13 -3.09
CA PRO A 38 -4.29 -11.00 -4.30
C PRO A 38 -3.36 -12.20 -4.46
N THR A 39 -2.85 -12.42 -5.67
CA THR A 39 -1.79 -13.40 -5.94
C THR A 39 -0.57 -13.09 -5.07
N PRO A 40 0.06 -14.08 -4.40
CA PRO A 40 1.25 -13.84 -3.59
C PRO A 40 2.39 -13.27 -4.44
N ALA A 41 3.16 -12.34 -3.88
CA ALA A 41 4.34 -11.77 -4.54
C ALA A 41 5.44 -12.82 -4.76
N ILE A 42 5.53 -13.82 -3.89
CA ILE A 42 6.43 -14.97 -4.02
C ILE A 42 5.57 -16.23 -3.97
N MET A 43 5.58 -17.03 -5.03
CA MET A 43 4.80 -18.27 -5.12
C MET A 43 5.56 -19.50 -4.61
N LYS A 44 6.87 -19.54 -4.82
CA LYS A 44 7.77 -20.65 -4.44
C LYS A 44 9.02 -20.08 -3.76
N PRO A 45 9.61 -20.79 -2.78
CA PRO A 45 9.22 -22.11 -2.27
C PRO A 45 7.96 -22.11 -1.39
N ARG A 46 7.54 -20.94 -0.90
CA ARG A 46 6.33 -20.74 -0.09
C ARG A 46 5.62 -19.48 -0.54
N GLU A 47 4.29 -19.49 -0.49
CA GLU A 47 3.47 -18.32 -0.78
C GLU A 47 3.69 -17.23 0.26
N MET A 48 4.12 -16.05 -0.20
CA MET A 48 4.32 -14.87 0.63
C MET A 48 3.81 -13.61 -0.05
N TRP A 49 3.24 -12.73 0.77
CA TRP A 49 2.70 -11.43 0.37
C TRP A 49 3.56 -10.31 0.94
N THR A 50 3.64 -9.19 0.24
CA THR A 50 4.33 -8.01 0.76
C THR A 50 3.37 -7.14 1.57
N GLY A 51 3.89 -6.30 2.47
CA GLY A 51 3.05 -5.32 3.15
C GLY A 51 2.45 -4.26 2.21
N LYS A 52 3.04 -4.04 1.02
CA LYS A 52 2.45 -3.18 -0.02
C LYS A 52 1.16 -3.75 -0.60
N GLN A 53 1.09 -5.08 -0.76
CA GLN A 53 -0.14 -5.76 -1.16
C GLN A 53 -1.23 -5.60 -0.09
N ALA A 54 -0.87 -5.61 1.21
CA ALA A 54 -1.84 -5.39 2.28
C ALA A 54 -2.48 -4.00 2.20
N PHE A 55 -1.70 -2.96 1.88
CA PHE A 55 -2.24 -1.61 1.63
C PHE A 55 -3.11 -1.53 0.38
N SER A 56 -2.82 -2.32 -0.64
CA SER A 56 -3.64 -2.36 -1.86
C SER A 56 -5.01 -2.96 -1.57
N VAL A 57 -5.05 -4.05 -0.78
CA VAL A 57 -6.29 -4.64 -0.25
C VAL A 57 -7.05 -3.66 0.64
N LEU A 58 -6.35 -2.90 1.49
CA LEU A 58 -6.98 -1.87 2.33
C LEU A 58 -7.72 -0.81 1.50
N LEU A 59 -7.14 -0.38 0.37
CA LEU A 59 -7.75 0.62 -0.51
C LEU A 59 -8.88 0.04 -1.36
N ARG A 60 -8.71 -1.19 -1.81
CA ARG A 60 -9.66 -1.88 -2.67
C ARG A 60 -9.73 -3.35 -2.29
N PRO A 61 -10.62 -3.72 -1.34
CA PRO A 61 -10.65 -5.07 -0.78
C PRO A 61 -11.15 -6.13 -1.75
N ASN A 62 -11.96 -5.75 -2.73
CA ASN A 62 -12.51 -6.64 -3.76
C ASN A 62 -12.80 -5.87 -5.05
N ARG A 63 -13.10 -6.61 -6.13
CA ARG A 63 -13.42 -6.05 -7.44
C ARG A 63 -14.66 -5.14 -7.47
N HIS A 64 -15.60 -5.31 -6.53
CA HIS A 64 -16.83 -4.52 -6.46
C HIS A 64 -16.59 -3.12 -5.88
N CYS A 65 -15.55 -2.95 -5.07
CA CYS A 65 -15.10 -1.64 -4.63
C CYS A 65 -14.58 -0.84 -5.84
N LYS A 66 -15.25 0.29 -6.12
CA LYS A 66 -14.95 1.21 -7.24
C LYS A 66 -14.06 2.38 -6.82
N VAL A 67 -13.24 2.19 -5.78
CA VAL A 67 -12.25 3.18 -5.36
C VAL A 67 -11.00 3.01 -6.20
N PHE A 68 -10.71 4.01 -7.03
CA PHE A 68 -9.51 4.04 -7.86
C PHE A 68 -8.66 5.25 -7.50
N VAL A 69 -7.40 4.99 -7.17
CA VAL A 69 -6.42 6.05 -6.92
C VAL A 69 -5.16 5.86 -7.75
N ASN A 70 -4.72 6.96 -8.37
CA ASN A 70 -3.48 7.06 -9.12
C ASN A 70 -2.69 8.26 -8.60
N LEU A 71 -1.50 8.01 -8.06
CA LEU A 71 -0.61 9.05 -7.55
C LEU A 71 0.85 8.62 -7.62
N GLU A 72 1.73 9.58 -7.86
CA GLU A 72 3.18 9.41 -7.78
C GLU A 72 3.76 10.54 -6.92
N ILE A 73 4.45 10.18 -5.82
CA ILE A 73 4.96 11.16 -4.85
C ILE A 73 6.35 10.74 -4.35
N PRO A 74 7.35 11.66 -4.37
CA PRO A 74 8.62 11.45 -3.69
C PRO A 74 8.49 11.61 -2.17
N GLU A 75 8.69 10.53 -1.44
CA GLU A 75 8.73 10.51 0.02
C GLU A 75 10.06 11.10 0.56
N LYS A 76 10.17 11.33 1.87
CA LYS A 76 11.36 11.94 2.50
C LYS A 76 12.66 11.17 2.23
N ASN A 77 12.60 9.84 2.12
CA ASN A 77 13.73 8.96 1.87
C ASN A 77 14.14 8.85 0.39
N TYR A 78 13.45 9.55 -0.53
CA TYR A 78 13.79 9.54 -1.95
C TYR A 78 15.18 10.15 -2.23
N THR A 79 16.02 9.41 -2.95
CA THR A 79 17.40 9.82 -3.28
C THR A 79 17.47 10.84 -4.43
N LYS A 80 16.33 11.39 -4.87
CA LYS A 80 16.20 12.31 -6.03
C LYS A 80 16.66 11.72 -7.37
N LYS A 81 16.83 10.40 -7.43
CA LYS A 81 17.32 9.65 -8.60
C LYS A 81 16.61 8.31 -8.67
N GLY A 82 16.38 7.83 -9.90
CA GLY A 82 15.91 6.48 -10.18
C GLY A 82 14.42 6.25 -9.98
N GLU A 83 13.65 7.23 -9.51
CA GLU A 83 12.19 7.14 -9.33
C GLU A 83 11.79 5.81 -8.66
N SER A 84 11.00 4.96 -9.33
CA SER A 84 10.57 3.63 -8.83
C SER A 84 11.74 2.69 -8.48
N MET A 85 12.91 2.89 -9.08
CA MET A 85 14.16 2.16 -8.83
C MET A 85 15.06 2.85 -7.79
N CYS A 86 14.54 3.82 -7.03
CA CYS A 86 15.22 4.44 -5.90
C CYS A 86 15.77 3.38 -4.93
N LYS A 87 17.06 3.49 -4.58
CA LYS A 87 17.73 2.57 -3.64
C LYS A 87 17.00 2.45 -2.30
N ASN A 88 16.50 3.58 -1.81
CA ASN A 88 15.80 3.67 -0.53
C ASN A 88 14.28 3.46 -0.64
N ASP A 89 13.76 3.03 -1.79
CA ASP A 89 12.31 2.86 -2.00
C ASP A 89 11.50 4.12 -1.64
N GLY A 90 12.01 5.29 -2.01
CA GLY A 90 11.41 6.58 -1.64
C GLY A 90 10.45 7.17 -2.68
N TRP A 91 10.24 6.51 -3.82
CA TRP A 91 9.30 6.97 -4.84
C TRP A 91 8.02 6.14 -4.76
N VAL A 92 6.96 6.75 -4.25
CA VAL A 92 5.69 6.08 -4.02
C VAL A 92 4.83 6.17 -5.27
N ILE A 93 4.38 5.02 -5.76
CA ILE A 93 3.49 4.91 -6.91
C ILE A 93 2.27 4.08 -6.52
N PHE A 94 1.09 4.69 -6.58
CA PHE A 94 -0.17 3.96 -6.67
C PHE A 94 -0.67 4.00 -8.10
N ARG A 95 -1.07 2.84 -8.64
CA ARG A 95 -1.81 2.74 -9.90
C ARG A 95 -3.03 1.86 -9.70
N ASN A 96 -4.20 2.36 -10.08
CA ASN A 96 -5.48 1.66 -9.93
C ASN A 96 -5.69 1.08 -8.52
N SER A 97 -5.32 1.85 -7.48
CA SER A 97 -5.36 1.45 -6.06
C SER A 97 -4.37 0.35 -5.64
N GLU A 98 -3.41 -0.01 -6.49
CA GLU A 98 -2.30 -0.90 -6.15
C GLU A 98 -1.03 -0.11 -5.83
N LEU A 99 -0.40 -0.42 -4.68
CA LEU A 99 0.88 0.17 -4.27
C LEU A 99 2.04 -0.59 -4.93
N ILE A 100 2.56 -0.05 -6.03
CA ILE A 100 3.59 -0.69 -6.85
C ILE A 100 4.97 -0.52 -6.23
N SER A 101 5.31 0.70 -5.79
CA SER A 101 6.63 1.03 -5.22
C SER A 101 6.51 2.04 -4.10
N GLY A 102 7.55 2.11 -3.26
CA GLY A 102 7.73 3.15 -2.27
C GLY A 102 7.27 2.78 -0.85
N ASN A 103 7.92 3.39 0.15
CA ASN A 103 7.50 3.32 1.54
C ASN A 103 6.48 4.42 1.86
N LEU A 104 5.42 4.05 2.59
CA LEU A 104 4.38 5.00 2.97
C LEU A 104 4.80 5.80 4.20
N GLY A 105 5.08 7.09 3.98
CA GLY A 105 5.48 8.03 5.02
C GLY A 105 4.52 9.22 5.16
N LYS A 106 5.03 10.28 5.79
CA LYS A 106 4.25 11.48 6.13
C LYS A 106 3.75 12.24 4.90
N LYS A 107 4.48 12.24 3.78
CA LYS A 107 4.00 12.98 2.60
C LYS A 107 2.83 12.26 1.94
N VAL A 108 2.80 10.93 1.97
CA VAL A 108 1.70 10.15 1.37
C VAL A 108 0.51 10.01 2.31
N LEU A 109 0.72 9.57 3.57
CA LEU A 109 -0.35 9.28 4.53
C LEU A 109 -0.64 10.41 5.53
N GLY A 110 0.10 11.50 5.49
CA GLY A 110 -0.20 12.67 6.32
C GLY A 110 -1.32 13.52 5.71
N GLY A 111 -1.10 14.84 5.68
CA GLY A 111 -2.05 15.82 5.14
C GLY A 111 -1.47 16.65 3.99
N ALA A 112 -0.60 16.08 3.16
CA ALA A 112 -0.02 16.82 2.04
C ALA A 112 -1.07 17.10 0.95
N LYS A 113 -0.96 18.26 0.26
CA LYS A 113 -1.90 18.73 -0.78
C LYS A 113 -2.00 17.85 -2.06
N ASN A 114 -1.39 16.68 -2.07
CA ASN A 114 -1.53 15.66 -3.12
C ASN A 114 -1.41 14.23 -2.55
N GLY A 115 -1.43 14.06 -1.22
CA GLY A 115 -1.28 12.75 -0.57
C GLY A 115 -2.43 11.80 -0.86
N LEU A 116 -2.31 10.57 -0.36
CA LEU A 116 -3.27 9.50 -0.62
C LEU A 116 -4.69 9.88 -0.21
N PHE A 117 -4.89 10.37 1.01
CA PHE A 117 -6.21 10.78 1.49
C PHE A 117 -6.80 11.94 0.69
N PHE A 118 -5.98 12.91 0.28
CA PHE A 118 -6.44 14.01 -0.57
C PHE A 118 -6.94 13.50 -1.92
N ARG A 119 -6.20 12.60 -2.57
CA ARG A 119 -6.60 12.00 -3.85
C ARG A 119 -7.84 11.12 -3.71
N LEU A 120 -7.94 10.34 -2.64
CA LEU A 120 -9.12 9.51 -2.38
C LEU A 120 -10.38 10.36 -2.24
N ILE A 121 -10.35 11.40 -1.41
CA ILE A 121 -11.50 12.30 -1.22
C ILE A 121 -11.81 13.02 -2.54
N ARG A 122 -10.82 13.65 -3.17
CA ARG A 122 -11.06 14.44 -4.38
C ARG A 122 -11.57 13.60 -5.56
N ASP A 123 -11.04 12.39 -5.73
CA ASP A 123 -11.32 11.56 -6.92
C ASP A 123 -12.49 10.58 -6.71
N ASN A 124 -12.90 10.32 -5.46
CA ASN A 124 -13.95 9.33 -5.14
C ASN A 124 -15.08 9.86 -4.23
N SER A 125 -15.03 11.11 -3.76
CA SER A 125 -16.20 11.74 -3.14
C SER A 125 -17.18 12.19 -4.22
N VAL A 126 -18.44 11.76 -4.07
CA VAL A 126 -19.60 12.20 -4.87
C VAL A 126 -20.06 13.57 -4.39
#